data_AF-A0A1F2Y8N9-F1
#
_entry.id   AF-A0A1F2Y8N9-F1
#
_cell.length_a   1.000
_cell.length_b   1.000
_cell.length_c   1.000
_cell.angle_alpha   90.00
_cell.angle_beta   90.00
_cell.angle_gamma   90.00
#
_symmetry.space_group_name_H-M   'P 1'
#
loop_
_entity.id
_entity.type
_entity.pdbx_description
1 polymer ?
#
loop_
_entity_poly.entity_id
_entity_poly.type
_entity_poly.pdbx_seq_one_letter_code
_entity_poly.pdbx_strand_id
1 'polypeptide(L)' 'MWAWRRGNGIVVALNLSDEVAAIDAEPSTILIATDRRRDGEEARGGLTLEPWQGVVLGATR' A
#
# COMPACT_ATOMS: atom_id res chain seq x y z
N MET A 1 -4.90 9.48 5.68
CA MET A 1 -3.91 8.76 4.85
C MET A 1 -2.50 9.24 5.18
N TRP A 2 -1.57 8.31 5.41
CA TRP A 2 -0.15 8.56 5.61
C TRP A 2 0.66 7.61 4.75
N ALA A 3 1.56 8.14 3.93
CA ALA A 3 2.44 7.35 3.09
C ALA A 3 3.86 7.89 3.13
N TRP A 4 4.85 7.00 3.26
CA TRP A 4 6.25 7.38 3.27
C TRP A 4 7.15 6.28 2.71
N ARG A 5 8.36 6.66 2.28
CA ARG A 5 9.39 5.73 1.84
C ARG A 5 10.31 5.36 3.00
N ARG A 6 10.68 4.08 3.06
CA ARG A 6 11.73 3.57 3.95
C ARG A 6 12.87 2.99 3.11
N GLY A 7 14.05 3.59 3.23
CA GLY A 7 15.20 3.22 2.38
C GLY A 7 14.91 3.45 0.90
N ASN A 8 15.50 2.63 0.03
CA ASN A 8 15.51 2.89 -1.41
C ASN A 8 14.39 2.19 -2.21
N GLY A 9 13.46 1.47 -1.56
CA GLY A 9 12.47 0.70 -2.32
C GLY A 9 11.26 0.18 -1.55
N ILE A 10 11.03 0.62 -0.31
CA ILE A 10 9.85 0.25 0.46
C ILE A 10 8.97 1.47 0.64
N VAL A 11 7.69 1.34 0.33
CA VAL A 11 6.65 2.34 0.67
C VAL A 11 5.76 1.74 1.75
N VAL A 12 5.46 2.51 2.78
CA VAL A 12 4.44 2.17 3.76
C VAL A 12 3.28 3.14 3.58
N ALA A 13 2.06 2.62 3.48
CA ALA A 13 0.85 3.41 3.35
C ALA A 13 -0.19 2.96 4.38
N LEU A 14 -0.73 3.91 5.14
CA LEU A 14 -1.71 3.69 6.20
C LEU A 14 -2.91 4.60 5.99
N ASN A 15 -4.09 4.00 5.92
CA ASN A 15 -5.34 4.71 6.10
C ASN A 15 -5.67 4.72 7.60
N LEU A 16 -5.69 5.91 8.21
CA LEU A 16 -5.97 6.12 9.65
C LEU A 16 -7.26 6.91 9.83
N SER A 17 -8.26 6.63 8.99
CA SER A 17 -9.58 7.25 9.01
C SER A 17 -10.66 6.22 8.75
N ASP A 18 -11.90 6.63 9.04
CA ASP A 18 -13.12 5.85 8.76
C ASP A 18 -13.58 5.91 7.29
N GLU A 19 -12.89 6.69 6.46
CA GLU A 19 -13.19 6.85 5.03
C GLU A 19 -12.25 6.00 4.18
N VAL A 20 -12.73 5.56 3.01
CA VAL A 20 -11.88 4.95 1.96
C VAL A 20 -10.91 5.98 1.43
N ALA A 21 -9.66 5.59 1.21
CA ALA A 21 -8.65 6.49 0.68
C ALA A 21 -7.77 5.83 -0.39
N ALA A 22 -7.43 6.59 -1.42
CA ALA A 22 -6.57 6.17 -2.52
C ALA A 22 -5.25 6.91 -2.51
N ILE A 23 -4.20 6.24 -2.97
CA ILE A 23 -2.89 6.84 -3.24
C ILE A 23 -2.39 6.43 -4.62
N ASP A 24 -1.67 7.32 -5.28
CA ASP A 24 -0.88 6.96 -6.45
C ASP A 24 0.33 6.13 -5.98
N ALA A 25 0.60 5.03 -6.70
CA ALA A 25 1.71 4.16 -6.41
C ALA A 25 2.42 3.78 -7.72
N GLU A 26 3.74 3.85 -7.73
CA GLU A 26 4.52 3.23 -8.79
C GLU A 26 4.19 1.72 -8.85
N PRO A 27 4.32 1.09 -10.04
CA PRO A 27 4.23 -0.36 -10.18
C PRO A 27 5.03 -1.07 -9.09
N SER A 28 4.31 -1.76 -8.21
CA SER A 28 4.88 -2.40 -7.02
C SER A 28 4.07 -3.61 -6.61
N THR A 29 4.60 -4.39 -5.67
CA THR A 29 3.92 -5.54 -5.06
C THR A 29 3.61 -5.25 -3.60
N ILE A 30 2.40 -5.61 -3.16
CA ILE A 30 2.03 -5.61 -1.75
C ILE A 30 2.79 -6.75 -1.06
N LEU A 31 3.80 -6.40 -0.26
CA LEU A 31 4.59 -7.35 0.51
C LEU A 31 3.85 -7.80 1.77
N ILE A 32 3.15 -6.88 2.42
CA ILE A 32 2.35 -7.11 3.62
C ILE A 32 1.16 -6.16 3.59
N ALA A 33 -0.05 -6.68 3.66
CA ALA A 33 -1.27 -5.92 3.93
C ALA A 33 -1.88 -6.28 5.29
N THR A 34 -2.65 -5.37 5.87
CA THR A 34 -3.53 -5.68 7.00
C THR A 34 -4.60 -6.69 6.62
N ASP A 35 -5.18 -6.56 5.42
CA ASP A 35 -5.92 -7.65 4.78
C ASP A 35 -4.96 -8.58 4.06
N ARG A 36 -4.57 -9.67 4.75
CA ARG A 36 -3.58 -10.66 4.30
C ARG A 36 -3.91 -11.30 2.94
N ARG A 37 -5.15 -11.22 2.46
CA ARG A 37 -5.57 -11.75 1.15
C ARG A 37 -4.97 -10.97 -0.03
N ARG A 38 -4.50 -9.75 0.23
CA ARG A 38 -3.91 -8.85 -0.77
C ARG A 38 -2.39 -9.00 -0.91
N ASP A 39 -1.78 -9.88 -0.13
CA ASP A 39 -0.35 -10.11 -0.25
C ASP A 39 0.01 -10.71 -1.61
N GLY A 40 1.04 -10.14 -2.23
CA GLY A 40 1.43 -10.46 -3.60
C GLY A 40 0.60 -9.76 -4.67
N GLU A 41 -0.45 -9.01 -4.32
CA GLU A 41 -1.19 -8.18 -5.28
C GLU A 41 -0.27 -7.11 -5.88
N GLU A 42 -0.39 -6.89 -7.18
CA GLU A 42 0.34 -5.83 -7.87
C GLU A 42 -0.43 -4.52 -7.84
N ALA A 43 0.18 -3.47 -7.29
CA ALA A 43 -0.33 -2.11 -7.36
C ALA A 43 0.12 -1.46 -8.68
N ARG A 44 -0.78 -1.38 -9.66
CA ARG A 44 -0.49 -0.87 -11.01
C ARG A 44 -0.96 0.58 -11.17
N GLY A 45 -0.24 1.53 -10.58
CA GLY A 45 -0.50 2.96 -10.75
C GLY A 45 -1.36 3.58 -9.64
N GLY A 46 -1.92 2.78 -8.74
CA GLY A 46 -2.68 3.28 -7.61
C GLY A 46 -3.10 2.17 -6.66
N LEU A 47 -3.46 2.56 -5.45
CA LEU A 47 -3.89 1.65 -4.40
C LEU A 47 -5.00 2.28 -3.57
N THR A 48 -6.12 1.56 -3.43
CA THR A 48 -7.18 1.89 -2.48
C THR A 48 -6.97 1.13 -1.17
N LEU A 49 -7.12 1.85 -0.07
CA LEU A 49 -7.15 1.31 1.29
C LEU A 49 -8.53 1.57 1.90
N GLU A 50 -9.17 0.50 2.38
CA GLU A 50 -10.38 0.61 3.20
C GLU A 50 -10.06 1.32 4.53
N PRO A 51 -11.08 1.74 5.29
CA PRO A 51 -10.89 2.29 6.62
C PRO A 51 -9.94 1.44 7.47
N TRP A 52 -8.99 2.11 8.11
CA TRP A 52 -8.00 1.49 9.00
C TRP A 52 -7.09 0.42 8.35
N GLN A 53 -7.03 0.32 7.02
CA GLN A 53 -6.10 -0.56 6.32
C GLN A 53 -4.71 0.04 6.15
N GLY A 54 -3.72 -0.84 6.04
CA GLY A 54 -2.35 -0.47 5.74
C GLY A 54 -1.65 -1.50 4.87
N VAL A 55 -0.66 -1.05 4.11
CA VAL A 55 0.20 -1.91 3.30
C VAL A 55 1.67 -1.50 3.36
N VAL A 56 2.52 -2.47 3.06
CA VAL A 56 3.93 -2.32 2.71
C VAL A 56 4.11 -2.73 1.25
N LEU A 57 4.61 -1.82 0.42
CA LEU A 57 4.88 -2.04 -0.99
C LEU A 57 6.40 -2.19 -1.21
N GLY A 58 6.78 -3.05 -2.15
CA GLY A 58 8.14 -3.19 -2.64
C GLY A 58 8.19 -3.28 -4.16
N ALA A 59 9.39 -3.24 -4.73
CA ALA A 59 9.57 -3.41 -6.17
C ALA A 59 8.93 -4.71 -6.68
N THR A 60 8.26 -4.63 -7.82
CA THR A 60 7.77 -5.80 -8.55
C THR A 60 8.97 -6.67 -8.96
N ARG A 61 8.86 -7.98 -8.75
CA ARG A 61 9.85 -8.95 -9.26
C ARG A 61 9.64 -9.24 -10.74
#